data_AF-A0A7J8N7L5-F1
#
_entry.id   AF-A0A7J8N7L5-F1
#
_cell.length_a   1.000
_cell.length_b   1.000
_cell.length_c   1.000
_cell.angle_alpha   90.00
_cell.angle_beta   90.00
_cell.angle_gamma   90.00
#
_symmetry.space_group_name_H-M   'P 1'
#
loop_
_entity.id
_entity.type
_entity.pdbx_description
1 polymer ?
#
loop_
_entity_poly.entity_id
_entity_poly.type
_entity_poly.pdbx_seq_one_letter_code
_entity_poly.pdbx_strand_id
1 'polypeptide(L)'
;KRDSKNWFYHCETCDTFAHVNCVLGKYPFIKLGSTYNEGDHPHPLTFVKKFPYYPECVERGKPCEDIFLEYAEPGCKYVAHWECRKSAIRG
;
A
#
# COMPACT_ATOMS: atom_id res chain seq x y z
N LYS A 1 -22.41 19.26 7.83
CA LYS A 1 -21.08 18.60 7.87
C LYS A 1 -21.27 17.16 7.38
N ARG A 2 -20.70 16.77 6.23
CA ARG A 2 -20.91 15.44 5.62
C ARG A 2 -19.98 14.46 6.33
N ASP A 3 -20.52 13.47 7.04
CA ASP A 3 -19.73 12.45 7.74
C ASP A 3 -19.36 11.33 6.76
N SER A 4 -18.08 11.01 6.62
CA SER A 4 -17.61 9.92 5.76
C SER A 4 -17.98 8.55 6.32
N LYS A 5 -18.45 8.45 7.57
CA LYS A 5 -19.04 7.24 8.15
C LYS A 5 -20.40 6.87 7.54
N ASN A 6 -21.10 7.81 6.90
CA ASN A 6 -22.47 7.59 6.42
C ASN A 6 -22.54 7.20 4.92
N TRP A 7 -21.41 6.89 4.29
CA TRP A 7 -21.39 6.49 2.88
C TRP A 7 -21.47 4.97 2.80
N PHE A 8 -22.59 4.47 2.26
CA PHE A 8 -22.88 3.05 2.10
C PHE A 8 -22.95 2.68 0.63
N TYR A 9 -22.39 1.53 0.29
CA TYR A 9 -22.76 0.81 -0.92
C TYR A 9 -23.97 -0.06 -0.57
N HIS A 10 -25.05 0.04 -1.34
CA HIS A 10 -26.22 -0.82 -1.23
C HIS A 10 -26.32 -1.69 -2.47
N CYS A 11 -26.45 -3.00 -2.28
CA CYS A 11 -26.78 -3.93 -3.34
C CYS A 11 -28.28 -4.24 -3.25
N GLU A 12 -29.09 -3.74 -4.19
CA GLU A 12 -30.55 -3.98 -4.20
C GLU A 12 -30.89 -5.48 -4.30
N THR A 13 -30.15 -6.23 -5.11
CA THR A 13 -30.37 -7.68 -5.30
C THR A 13 -30.15 -8.48 -4.03
N CYS A 14 -29.20 -8.07 -3.19
CA CYS A 14 -28.82 -8.78 -1.98
C CYS A 14 -29.32 -8.08 -0.70
N ASP A 15 -30.02 -6.95 -0.84
CA ASP A 15 -30.43 -6.02 0.22
C ASP A 15 -29.37 -5.82 1.32
N THR A 16 -28.13 -5.56 0.91
CA THR A 16 -26.98 -5.46 1.82
C THR A 16 -26.34 -4.09 1.73
N PHE A 17 -26.02 -3.53 2.90
CA PHE A 17 -25.33 -2.26 3.05
C PHE A 17 -23.91 -2.51 3.55
N ALA A 18 -22.94 -1.86 2.94
CA ALA A 18 -21.57 -1.90 3.39
C ALA A 18 -20.97 -0.50 3.44
N HIS A 19 -20.27 -0.16 4.52
CA HIS A 19 -19.49 1.07 4.55
C HIS A 19 -18.41 1.01 3.49
N VAL A 20 -18.28 2.06 2.68
CA VAL A 20 -17.30 2.12 1.59
C VAL A 20 -15.89 1.79 2.10
N ASN A 21 -15.50 2.33 3.26
CA ASN A 21 -14.19 2.08 3.87
C ASN A 21 -13.99 0.62 4.33
N CYS A 22 -15.06 -0.06 4.74
CA CYS A 22 -14.97 -1.47 5.13
C CYS A 22 -14.76 -2.38 3.92
N VAL A 23 -15.35 -2.04 2.77
CA VAL A 23 -15.20 -2.81 1.53
C VAL A 23 -13.84 -2.54 0.87
N LEU A 24 -13.42 -1.27 0.84
CA LEU A 24 -12.21 -0.81 0.19
C LEU A 24 -10.93 -1.11 0.99
N GLY A 25 -11.04 -1.22 2.31
CA GLY A 25 -9.89 -1.43 3.20
C GLY A 25 -8.94 -0.23 3.24
N LYS A 26 -7.73 -0.45 3.77
CA LYS A 26 -6.73 0.61 3.98
C LYS A 26 -6.04 1.08 2.68
N TYR A 27 -5.94 0.20 1.68
CA TYR A 27 -5.24 0.47 0.42
C TYR A 27 -6.07 0.11 -0.81
N PRO A 28 -7.21 0.79 -1.05
CA PRO A 28 -8.17 0.39 -2.09
C PRO A 28 -7.64 0.36 -3.52
N PHE A 29 -6.63 1.20 -3.80
CA PHE A 29 -6.12 1.40 -5.15
C PHE A 29 -4.74 0.75 -5.35
N ILE A 30 -4.25 -0.01 -4.37
CA ILE A 30 -2.97 -0.71 -4.46
C ILE A 30 -3.24 -2.17 -4.77
N LYS A 31 -2.68 -2.63 -5.88
CA LYS A 31 -2.71 -4.05 -6.25
C LYS A 31 -1.41 -4.71 -5.78
N LEU A 32 -1.51 -5.75 -4.97
CA LEU A 32 -0.34 -6.56 -4.62
C LEU A 32 0.29 -7.16 -5.89
N GLY A 33 1.62 -7.12 -5.96
CA GLY A 33 2.39 -7.53 -7.12
C GLY A 33 2.46 -6.51 -8.26
N SER A 34 1.76 -5.36 -8.17
CA SER A 34 1.94 -4.31 -9.18
C SER A 34 3.23 -3.53 -8.94
N THR A 35 3.77 -2.98 -10.02
CA THR A 35 4.98 -2.15 -9.96
C THR A 35 4.67 -0.71 -9.56
N TYR A 36 5.64 -0.05 -8.92
CA TYR A 36 5.60 1.34 -8.50
C TYR A 36 6.94 1.99 -8.82
N ASN A 37 6.91 3.06 -9.63
CA ASN A 37 8.09 3.85 -9.91
C ASN A 37 8.25 4.88 -8.79
N GLU A 38 9.17 4.60 -7.87
CA GLU A 38 9.56 5.53 -6.82
C GLU A 38 10.60 6.51 -7.38
N GLY A 39 10.32 7.82 -7.31
CA GLY A 39 10.95 8.87 -8.13
C GLY A 39 12.43 8.70 -8.44
N ASP A 40 13.27 8.69 -7.39
CA ASP A 40 14.73 8.62 -7.54
C ASP A 40 15.29 7.19 -7.43
N HIS A 41 14.41 6.18 -7.29
CA HIS A 41 14.84 4.80 -7.17
C HIS A 41 15.05 4.21 -8.58
N PRO A 42 16.23 3.64 -8.89
CA PRO A 42 16.66 3.35 -10.25
C PRO A 42 15.83 2.28 -10.98
N HIS A 43 15.08 1.46 -10.24
CA HIS A 43 14.25 0.41 -10.80
C HIS A 43 12.89 0.34 -10.10
N PRO A 44 11.83 -0.09 -10.81
CA PRO A 44 10.48 -0.17 -10.26
C PRO A 44 10.45 -1.10 -9.04
N LEU A 45 9.73 -0.67 -8.02
CA LEU A 45 9.46 -1.45 -6.82
C LEU A 45 8.17 -2.24 -7.02
N THR A 46 7.96 -3.28 -6.23
CA THR A 46 6.72 -4.06 -6.23
C THR A 46 5.99 -3.89 -4.91
N PHE A 47 4.66 -3.80 -4.95
CA PHE A 47 3.86 -3.86 -3.74
C PHE A 47 3.78 -5.28 -3.21
N VAL A 48 4.23 -5.49 -1.97
CA VAL A 48 4.27 -6.80 -1.34
C VAL A 48 3.65 -6.72 0.05
N LYS A 49 3.06 -7.84 0.50
CA LYS A 49 2.67 -8.07 1.88
C LYS A 49 3.14 -9.47 2.25
N LYS A 50 4.01 -9.57 3.25
CA LYS A 50 4.57 -10.85 3.72
C LYS A 50 4.05 -11.12 5.13
N PHE A 51 3.68 -12.38 5.37
CA PHE A 51 3.30 -12.92 6.68
C PHE A 51 3.83 -14.36 6.73
N PRO A 52 4.42 -14.83 7.84
CA PRO A 52 4.56 -14.15 9.14
C PRO A 52 5.86 -13.34 9.30
N TYR A 53 6.77 -13.37 8.31
CA TYR A 53 8.03 -12.65 8.38
C TYR A 53 7.91 -11.25 7.78
N TYR A 54 8.19 -10.24 8.60
CA TYR A 54 8.11 -8.83 8.24
C TYR A 54 9.53 -8.26 8.08
N PRO A 55 9.95 -7.90 6.85
CA PRO A 55 11.26 -7.30 6.66
C PRO A 55 11.29 -5.89 7.26
N GLU A 56 12.49 -5.45 7.63
CA GLU A 56 12.69 -4.10 8.17
C GLU A 56 12.72 -3.05 7.06
N CYS A 57 12.03 -1.94 7.30
CA CYS A 57 12.02 -0.77 6.44
C CYS A 57 13.38 -0.05 6.49
N VAL A 58 13.98 0.24 5.33
CA VAL A 58 15.29 0.92 5.23
C VAL A 58 15.25 2.34 5.80
N GLU A 59 14.12 3.04 5.70
CA GLU A 59 13.98 4.43 6.15
C GLU A 59 13.73 4.55 7.66
N ARG A 60 13.15 3.52 8.29
CA ARG A 60 12.69 3.59 9.69
C ARG A 60 13.25 2.50 10.61
N GLY A 61 13.86 1.45 10.08
CA GLY A 61 14.33 0.28 10.84
C GLY A 61 13.21 -0.49 11.56
N LYS A 62 11.95 -0.31 11.15
CA LYS A 62 10.78 -0.96 11.74
C LYS A 62 10.21 -2.02 10.81
N PRO A 63 9.63 -3.12 11.34
CA PRO A 63 9.00 -4.15 10.53
C PRO A 63 7.88 -3.61 9.62
N CYS A 64 7.82 -4.12 8.40
CA CYS A 64 6.73 -3.89 7.46
C CYS A 64 5.61 -4.92 7.67
N GLU A 65 4.74 -4.67 8.66
CA GLU A 65 3.62 -5.57 9.01
C GLU A 65 2.44 -5.54 8.02
N ASP A 66 2.40 -4.53 7.16
CA ASP A 66 1.34 -4.30 6.19
C ASP A 66 1.91 -4.23 4.77
N ILE A 67 1.16 -3.69 3.80
CA ILE A 67 1.71 -3.50 2.44
C ILE A 67 2.95 -2.60 2.46
N PHE A 68 3.99 -3.03 1.76
CA PHE A 68 5.25 -2.32 1.60
C PHE A 68 5.77 -2.41 0.15
N LEU A 69 6.76 -1.58 -0.18
CA LEU A 69 7.47 -1.59 -1.45
C LEU A 69 8.74 -2.43 -1.29
N GLU A 70 8.96 -3.34 -2.24
CA GLU A 70 10.14 -4.21 -2.27
C GLU A 70 10.78 -4.22 -3.66
N TYR A 71 12.11 -4.29 -3.68
CA TYR A 71 12.87 -4.83 -4.81
C TYR A 71 13.76 -5.97 -4.30
N ALA A 72 13.69 -7.11 -4.96
CA ALA A 72 14.35 -8.35 -4.52
C ALA A 72 15.20 -8.98 -5.63
N GLU A 73 15.90 -8.15 -6.42
CA GLU A 73 16.94 -8.68 -7.33
C GLU A 73 18.34 -8.60 -6.70
N PRO A 74 19.28 -9.45 -7.16
CA PRO A 74 20.67 -9.42 -6.70
C PRO A 74 21.28 -8.03 -6.92
N GLY A 75 21.77 -7.41 -5.84
CA GLY A 75 22.49 -6.12 -5.89
C GLY A 75 21.68 -4.91 -5.44
N CYS A 76 20.36 -5.02 -5.27
CA CYS A 76 19.58 -3.97 -4.63
C CYS A 76 18.49 -4.55 -3.73
N LYS A 77 18.69 -4.45 -2.41
CA LYS A 77 17.70 -4.85 -1.42
C LYS A 77 17.01 -3.60 -0.89
N TYR A 78 15.90 -3.23 -1.50
CA TYR A 78 15.08 -2.11 -1.05
C TYR A 78 13.79 -2.65 -0.43
N VAL A 79 13.51 -2.23 0.81
CA VAL A 79 12.27 -2.52 1.52
C VAL A 79 11.85 -1.24 2.22
N ALA A 80 10.67 -0.72 1.91
CA ALA A 80 10.15 0.49 2.56
C ALA A 80 8.63 0.43 2.76
N HIS A 81 8.13 0.97 3.88
CA HIS A 81 6.68 1.16 4.05
C HIS A 81 6.13 2.05 2.92
N TRP A 82 4.89 1.82 2.50
CA TRP A 82 4.23 2.65 1.47
C TRP A 82 4.24 4.17 1.80
N GLU A 83 4.14 4.50 3.08
CA GLU A 83 4.18 5.86 3.61
C GLU A 83 5.59 6.46 3.72
N CYS A 84 6.64 5.64 3.64
CA CYS A 84 8.02 6.08 3.65
C CYS A 84 8.52 6.49 2.26
N ARG A 85 7.67 6.37 1.23
CA ARG A 85 8.07 6.70 -0.13
C ARG A 85 8.56 8.15 -0.22
N LYS A 86 9.71 8.36 -0.86
CA LYS A 86 10.21 9.71 -1.16
C LYS A 86 9.38 10.24 -2.32
N SER A 87 8.48 11.17 -2.01
CA SER A 87 7.78 11.91 -3.08
C SER A 87 8.84 12.65 -3.87
N ALA A 88 8.89 12.42 -5.19
CA ALA A 88 9.68 13.24 -6.10
C ALA A 88 9.22 14.70 -5.90
N ILE A 89 10.01 15.50 -5.18
CA ILE A 89 9.82 16.94 -5.18
C ILE A 89 10.16 17.34 -6.61
N ARG A 90 9.13 17.71 -7.38
CA ARG A 90 9.30 18.43 -8.64
C ARG A 90 10.06 19.72 -8.30
N GLY A 91 11.33 19.77 -8.69
CA GLY A 91 12.03 21.03 -8.90
C GLY A 91 11.40 21.81 -10.03
#